data_AF-A0A2A3H2I1-F1
#
_entry.id   AF-A0A2A3H2I1-F1
#
_cell.length_a   1.000
_cell.length_b   1.000
_cell.length_c   1.000
_cell.angle_alpha   90.00
_cell.angle_beta   90.00
_cell.angle_gamma   90.00
#
_symmetry.space_group_name_H-M   'P 1'
#
loop_
_entity.id
_entity.type
_entity.pdbx_description
1 polymer ?
#
loop_
_entity_poly.entity_id
_entity_poly.type
_entity_poly.pdbx_seq_one_letter_code
_entity_poly.pdbx_strand_id
1 'polypeptide(L)'
;MNRNLPHAARVIRAALAAGGVDPFVAAAHALDGEHLLVDPERSYGIVLHRTPAGGWSCGLRGLTDLERQARAWDASCAHARRLAAAIEQHIGRHQDFHSVRADGDRVRVVLHVVDRDQWMRWRAHFGIPHTTERLLPHAVTGECRYEGVRVSVLAYEPRRTPHDAQGTPPARPFEFEGRRYDLAVPQRDAHGNVWFFQGWSTDDGMPLLSVDGRPERCSLANVAAYMGPLSPSREPVRSPVPDAADGRTRTGPAVRGPVTVPMTRRGRAR
;
A
#
# COMPACT_ATOMS: atom_id res chain seq x y z
N MET A 1 -38.76 -17.30 19.73
CA MET A 1 -37.83 -18.47 19.77
C MET A 1 -37.16 -18.61 18.42
N ASN A 2 -35.83 -18.77 18.39
CA ASN A 2 -35.08 -18.97 17.16
C ASN A 2 -35.38 -20.38 16.60
N ARG A 3 -35.98 -20.45 15.41
CA ARG A 3 -36.40 -21.72 14.77
C ARG A 3 -35.21 -22.61 14.39
N ASN A 4 -33.99 -22.06 14.36
CA ASN A 4 -32.79 -22.77 13.95
C ASN A 4 -32.09 -23.49 15.13
N LEU A 5 -32.52 -23.26 16.38
CA LEU A 5 -31.91 -23.86 17.57
C LEU A 5 -31.94 -25.40 17.57
N PRO A 6 -33.07 -26.07 17.26
CA PRO A 6 -33.10 -27.53 17.17
C PRO A 6 -32.20 -28.09 16.06
N HIS A 7 -31.97 -27.31 15.01
CA HIS A 7 -31.13 -27.70 13.87
C HIS A 7 -29.65 -27.54 14.21
N ALA A 8 -29.24 -26.39 14.75
CA ALA A 8 -27.87 -26.14 15.23
C ALA A 8 -27.47 -27.15 16.31
N ALA A 9 -28.37 -27.49 17.24
CA ALA A 9 -28.13 -28.50 18.26
C ALA A 9 -27.85 -29.89 17.66
N ARG A 10 -28.46 -30.22 16.53
CA ARG A 10 -28.23 -31.49 15.80
C ARG A 10 -26.85 -31.50 15.13
N VAL A 11 -26.49 -30.39 14.48
CA VAL A 11 -25.19 -30.22 13.80
C VAL A 11 -24.03 -30.29 14.79
N ILE A 12 -24.15 -29.61 15.93
CA ILE A 12 -23.14 -29.66 17.01
C ILE A 12 -22.99 -31.09 17.52
N ARG A 13 -24.09 -31.79 17.82
CA ARG A 13 -24.02 -33.18 18.31
C ARG A 13 -23.36 -34.11 17.30
N ALA A 14 -23.63 -33.94 16.00
CA ALA A 14 -22.99 -34.73 14.95
C ALA A 14 -21.48 -34.45 14.86
N ALA A 15 -21.07 -33.18 14.94
CA ALA A 15 -19.66 -32.78 14.90
C ALA A 15 -18.88 -33.28 16.14
N LEU A 16 -19.49 -33.24 17.32
CA LEU A 16 -18.90 -33.77 18.55
C LEU A 16 -18.79 -35.31 18.51
N ALA A 17 -19.74 -36.01 17.90
CA ALA A 17 -19.73 -37.47 17.77
C ALA A 17 -18.69 -37.99 16.75
N ALA A 18 -18.24 -37.14 15.82
CA ALA A 18 -17.26 -37.51 14.79
C ALA A 18 -15.81 -37.65 15.33
N GLY A 19 -15.54 -37.29 16.58
CA GLY A 19 -14.31 -37.70 17.31
C GLY A 19 -12.98 -37.13 16.81
N GLY A 20 -12.98 -35.94 16.19
CA GLY A 20 -11.76 -35.27 15.71
C GLY A 20 -10.90 -34.64 16.81
N VAL A 21 -9.66 -34.27 16.45
CA VAL A 21 -8.64 -33.68 17.35
C VAL A 21 -9.08 -32.33 17.95
N ASP A 22 -10.00 -31.62 17.28
CA ASP A 22 -10.66 -30.43 17.82
C ASP A 22 -12.16 -30.40 17.47
N PRO A 23 -13.02 -30.91 18.36
CA PRO A 23 -14.45 -31.03 18.09
C PRO A 23 -15.17 -29.68 18.12
N PHE A 24 -14.57 -28.63 18.70
CA PHE A 24 -15.15 -27.29 18.74
C PHE A 24 -14.93 -26.55 17.43
N VAL A 25 -13.72 -26.65 16.85
CA VAL A 25 -13.42 -26.11 15.53
C VAL A 25 -14.21 -26.84 14.44
N ALA A 26 -14.34 -28.18 14.55
CA ALA A 26 -15.18 -28.95 13.64
C ALA A 26 -16.66 -28.56 13.72
N ALA A 27 -17.19 -28.33 14.93
CA ALA A 27 -18.56 -27.85 15.11
C ALA A 27 -18.74 -26.43 14.56
N ALA A 28 -17.77 -25.53 14.73
CA ALA A 28 -17.81 -24.19 14.17
C ALA A 28 -17.85 -24.21 12.63
N HIS A 29 -16.97 -24.98 11.98
CA HIS A 29 -16.99 -25.14 10.52
C HIS A 29 -18.27 -25.81 10.02
N ALA A 30 -18.80 -26.80 10.73
CA ALA A 30 -20.07 -27.44 10.36
C ALA A 30 -21.26 -26.47 10.48
N LEU A 31 -21.29 -25.62 11.51
CA LEU A 31 -22.32 -24.59 11.64
C LEU A 31 -22.17 -23.49 10.57
N ASP A 32 -20.95 -23.15 10.19
CA ASP A 32 -20.68 -22.17 9.12
C ASP A 32 -21.10 -22.68 7.74
N GLY A 33 -20.76 -23.93 7.43
CA GLY A 33 -21.14 -24.60 6.17
C GLY A 33 -22.65 -24.75 6.00
N GLU A 34 -23.39 -24.86 7.11
CA GLU A 34 -24.86 -24.86 7.13
C GLU A 34 -25.46 -23.45 7.20
N HIS A 35 -24.63 -22.39 7.11
CA HIS A 35 -25.03 -20.98 7.24
C HIS A 35 -25.79 -20.67 8.54
N LEU A 36 -25.53 -21.45 9.60
CA LEU A 36 -26.17 -21.30 10.91
C LEU A 36 -25.42 -20.32 11.82
N LEU A 37 -24.17 -19.99 11.49
CA LEU A 37 -23.40 -18.93 12.18
C LEU A 37 -23.79 -17.53 11.69
N VAL A 38 -24.04 -17.39 10.39
CA VAL A 38 -24.49 -16.15 9.76
C VAL A 38 -25.49 -16.52 8.68
N ASP A 39 -26.76 -16.21 8.92
CA ASP A 39 -27.81 -16.35 7.92
C ASP A 39 -27.75 -15.14 6.98
N PRO A 40 -27.36 -15.31 5.69
CA PRO A 40 -27.26 -14.21 4.74
C PRO A 40 -28.62 -13.66 4.29
N GLU A 41 -29.71 -14.40 4.50
CA GLU A 41 -31.09 -13.97 4.21
C GLU A 41 -31.71 -13.24 5.43
N ARG A 42 -31.08 -13.31 6.61
CA ARG A 42 -31.33 -12.39 7.73
C ARG A 42 -30.74 -11.02 7.42
N SER A 43 -31.48 -10.28 6.61
CA SER A 43 -31.76 -8.85 6.77
C SER A 43 -31.32 -8.34 8.15
N TYR A 44 -30.36 -7.42 8.20
CA TYR A 44 -30.02 -6.55 9.34
C TYR A 44 -30.88 -6.83 10.57
N GLY A 45 -30.42 -7.75 11.42
CA GLY A 45 -31.21 -8.22 12.56
C GLY A 45 -31.75 -7.04 13.37
N ILE A 46 -33.05 -7.06 13.66
CA ILE A 46 -33.68 -6.11 14.58
C ILE A 46 -32.87 -6.13 15.88
N VAL A 47 -32.11 -5.06 16.11
CA VAL A 47 -31.29 -4.90 17.32
C VAL A 47 -32.25 -4.63 18.46
N LEU A 48 -32.47 -5.64 19.30
CA LEU A 48 -33.24 -5.49 20.53
C LEU A 48 -32.40 -4.71 21.53
N HIS A 49 -32.97 -3.65 22.09
CA HIS A 49 -32.32 -2.87 23.14
C HIS A 49 -33.05 -3.02 24.47
N ARG A 50 -32.29 -2.92 25.56
CA ARG A 50 -32.83 -2.96 26.92
C ARG A 50 -33.49 -1.61 27.24
N THR A 51 -34.76 -1.62 27.63
CA THR A 51 -35.48 -0.41 28.05
C THR A 51 -35.09 -0.04 29.48
N PRO A 52 -35.24 1.23 29.90
CA PRO A 52 -35.02 1.64 31.30
C PRO A 52 -35.87 0.86 32.31
N ALA A 53 -37.03 0.35 31.88
CA ALA A 53 -37.91 -0.52 32.67
C ALA A 53 -37.46 -2.00 32.69
N GLY A 54 -36.30 -2.35 32.08
CA GLY A 54 -35.72 -3.69 32.11
C GLY A 54 -36.22 -4.67 31.04
N GLY A 55 -37.15 -4.24 30.16
CA GLY A 55 -37.65 -5.06 29.04
C GLY A 55 -36.74 -4.98 27.80
N TRP A 56 -37.04 -5.79 26.78
CA TRP A 56 -36.40 -5.72 25.47
C TRP A 56 -37.36 -5.11 24.46
N SER A 57 -36.91 -4.11 23.70
CA SER A 57 -37.74 -3.44 22.69
C SER A 57 -37.07 -3.47 21.32
N CYS A 58 -37.91 -3.59 20.28
CA CYS A 58 -37.56 -3.48 18.86
C CYS A 58 -37.89 -2.09 18.27
N GLY A 59 -38.43 -1.16 19.07
CA GLY A 59 -38.82 0.17 18.58
C GLY A 59 -37.62 1.02 18.14
N LEU A 60 -37.84 1.97 17.23
CA LEU A 60 -36.86 3.00 16.87
C LEU A 60 -36.48 3.80 18.13
N ARG A 61 -35.34 3.45 18.73
CA ARG A 61 -34.71 4.32 19.73
C ARG A 61 -33.95 5.42 18.99
N GLY A 62 -33.95 6.62 19.56
CA GLY A 62 -32.94 7.62 19.18
C GLY A 62 -31.55 7.02 19.36
N LEU A 63 -30.66 7.28 18.40
CA LEU A 63 -29.28 6.77 18.42
C LEU A 63 -28.64 7.07 19.77
N THR A 64 -28.03 6.06 20.37
CA THR A 64 -27.16 6.25 21.52
C THR A 64 -25.95 7.11 21.13
N ASP A 65 -25.27 7.69 22.11
CA ASP A 65 -24.05 8.46 21.84
C ASP A 65 -22.99 7.63 21.12
N LEU A 66 -22.85 6.35 21.48
CA LEU A 66 -21.93 5.44 20.83
C LEU A 66 -22.30 5.17 19.37
N GLU A 67 -23.58 4.95 19.06
CA GLU A 67 -24.04 4.76 17.68
C GLU A 67 -23.91 6.04 16.85
N ARG A 68 -24.13 7.22 17.46
CA ARG A 68 -23.86 8.51 16.82
C ARG A 68 -22.37 8.67 16.51
N GLN A 69 -21.50 8.32 17.46
CA GLN A 69 -20.05 8.37 17.27
C GLN A 69 -19.59 7.38 16.19
N ALA A 70 -20.10 6.14 16.20
CA ALA A 70 -19.80 5.14 15.18
C ALA A 70 -20.21 5.61 13.78
N ARG A 71 -21.43 6.17 13.63
CA ARG A 71 -21.88 6.74 12.35
C ARG A 71 -21.04 7.93 11.90
N ALA A 72 -20.65 8.80 12.84
CA ALA A 72 -19.79 9.95 12.53
C ALA A 72 -18.39 9.49 12.08
N TRP A 73 -17.87 8.42 12.69
CA TRP A 73 -16.62 7.78 12.29
C TRP A 73 -16.74 7.15 10.89
N ASP A 74 -17.79 6.37 10.62
CA ASP A 74 -18.04 5.76 9.31
C ASP A 74 -18.16 6.83 8.21
N ALA A 75 -18.85 7.94 8.50
CA ALA A 75 -18.96 9.07 7.59
C ALA A 75 -17.59 9.73 7.32
N SER A 76 -16.75 9.84 8.35
CA SER A 76 -15.39 10.37 8.23
C SER A 76 -14.49 9.44 7.42
N CYS A 77 -14.56 8.13 7.61
CA CYS A 77 -13.83 7.14 6.81
C CYS A 77 -14.32 7.10 5.35
N ALA A 78 -15.63 7.21 5.11
CA ALA A 78 -16.17 7.34 3.76
C ALA A 78 -15.69 8.63 3.08
N HIS A 79 -15.61 9.73 3.83
CA HIS A 79 -15.07 11.00 3.34
C HIS A 79 -13.58 10.90 2.98
N ALA A 80 -12.76 10.31 3.85
CA ALA A 80 -11.34 10.07 3.59
C ALA A 80 -11.12 9.20 2.33
N ARG A 81 -11.94 8.17 2.12
CA ARG A 81 -11.89 7.34 0.88
C ARG A 81 -12.22 8.13 -0.38
N ARG A 82 -13.28 8.94 -0.35
CA ARG A 82 -13.62 9.82 -1.49
C ARG A 82 -12.50 10.81 -1.79
N LEU A 83 -11.91 11.39 -0.74
CA LEU A 83 -10.78 12.31 -0.90
C LEU A 83 -9.54 11.61 -1.48
N ALA A 84 -9.21 10.41 -1.00
CA ALA A 84 -8.11 9.62 -1.54
C ALA A 84 -8.31 9.36 -3.04
N ALA A 85 -9.52 8.94 -3.45
CA ALA A 85 -9.84 8.72 -4.87
C ALA A 85 -9.76 10.02 -5.71
N ALA A 86 -10.20 11.16 -5.17
CA ALA A 86 -10.08 12.45 -5.85
C ALA A 86 -8.61 12.88 -6.04
N ILE A 87 -7.78 12.68 -5.01
CA ILE A 87 -6.34 12.91 -5.07
C ILE A 87 -5.70 11.98 -6.12
N GLU A 88 -6.08 10.71 -6.15
CA GLU A 88 -5.60 9.74 -7.14
C GLU A 88 -5.95 10.15 -8.57
N GLN A 89 -7.18 10.59 -8.81
CA GLN A 89 -7.62 11.03 -10.14
C GLN A 89 -6.86 12.27 -10.63
N HIS A 90 -6.49 13.17 -9.71
CA HIS A 90 -5.80 14.41 -10.05
C HIS A 90 -4.29 14.20 -10.22
N ILE A 91 -3.69 13.41 -9.33
CA ILE A 91 -2.23 13.30 -9.21
C ILE A 91 -1.70 11.97 -9.77
N GLY A 92 -2.53 10.96 -9.97
CA GLY A 92 -2.13 9.62 -10.41
C GLY A 92 -1.47 9.53 -11.78
N ARG A 93 -1.54 10.60 -12.58
CA ARG A 93 -0.81 10.71 -13.87
C ARG A 93 0.59 11.32 -13.73
N HIS A 94 0.94 11.85 -12.55
CA HIS A 94 2.28 12.37 -12.32
C HIS A 94 3.27 11.23 -12.13
N GLN A 95 4.41 11.31 -12.81
CA GLN A 95 5.52 10.35 -12.69
C GLN A 95 6.07 10.22 -11.25
N ASP A 96 5.85 11.26 -10.44
CA ASP A 96 6.26 11.33 -9.04
C ASP A 96 5.26 10.64 -8.10
N PHE A 97 4.09 10.22 -8.59
CA PHE A 97 3.07 9.59 -7.78
C PHE A 97 3.32 8.09 -7.65
N HIS A 98 3.31 7.58 -6.42
CA HIS A 98 3.38 6.14 -6.18
C HIS A 98 2.01 5.56 -5.82
N SER A 99 1.40 6.07 -4.75
CA SER A 99 0.15 5.53 -4.23
C SER A 99 -0.55 6.50 -3.31
N VAL A 100 -1.88 6.47 -3.29
CA VAL A 100 -2.70 7.12 -2.26
C VAL A 100 -3.61 6.09 -1.61
N ARG A 101 -3.81 6.21 -0.30
CA ARG A 101 -4.73 5.33 0.43
C ARG A 101 -5.41 6.07 1.56
N ALA A 102 -6.66 5.72 1.81
CA ALA A 102 -7.32 6.09 3.06
C ALA A 102 -6.88 5.14 4.18
N ASP A 103 -6.53 5.70 5.33
CA ASP A 103 -6.16 5.00 6.55
C ASP A 103 -7.10 5.49 7.67
N GLY A 104 -8.23 4.80 7.82
CA GLY A 104 -9.33 5.23 8.69
C GLY A 104 -9.93 6.57 8.25
N ASP A 105 -9.86 7.57 9.12
CA ASP A 105 -10.31 8.94 8.90
C ASP A 105 -9.24 9.85 8.26
N ARG A 106 -8.11 9.27 7.82
CA ARG A 106 -6.96 10.00 7.27
C ARG A 106 -6.65 9.54 5.86
N VAL A 107 -5.90 10.36 5.13
CA VAL A 107 -5.37 10.01 3.80
C VAL A 107 -3.86 10.02 3.85
N ARG A 108 -3.24 8.97 3.31
CA ARG A 108 -1.80 8.88 3.13
C ARG A 108 -1.48 8.93 1.66
N VAL A 109 -0.65 9.89 1.27
CA VAL A 109 -0.10 10.03 -0.09
C VAL A 109 1.36 9.62 -0.04
N VAL A 110 1.79 8.79 -0.98
CA VAL A 110 3.18 8.39 -1.15
C VAL A 110 3.65 8.92 -2.49
N LEU A 111 4.74 9.68 -2.46
CA LEU A 111 5.36 10.31 -3.61
C LEU A 111 6.81 9.86 -3.73
N HIS A 112 7.29 9.81 -4.97
CA HIS A 112 8.69 9.72 -5.33
C HIS A 112 9.22 11.13 -5.57
N VAL A 113 10.30 11.46 -4.87
CA VAL A 113 10.91 12.78 -4.97
C VAL A 113 12.41 12.60 -5.09
N VAL A 114 12.97 13.04 -6.20
CA VAL A 114 14.40 12.92 -6.55
C VAL A 114 15.24 13.98 -5.83
N ASP A 115 14.67 15.15 -5.57
CA ASP A 115 15.40 16.28 -4.98
C ASP A 115 14.53 17.15 -4.04
N ARG A 116 15.21 17.99 -3.26
CA ARG A 116 14.56 18.88 -2.30
C ARG A 116 13.67 19.94 -2.98
N ASP A 117 13.97 20.34 -4.21
CA ASP A 117 13.20 21.35 -4.95
C ASP A 117 11.85 20.79 -5.41
N GLN A 118 11.84 19.52 -5.81
CA GLN A 118 10.64 18.76 -6.14
C GLN A 118 9.79 18.53 -4.91
N TRP A 119 10.40 18.24 -3.75
CA TRP A 119 9.67 18.24 -2.48
C TRP A 119 9.04 19.60 -2.19
N MET A 120 9.77 20.71 -2.38
CA MET A 120 9.23 22.06 -2.16
C MET A 120 8.03 22.36 -3.08
N ARG A 121 8.05 21.90 -4.33
CA ARG A 121 6.90 22.01 -5.26
C ARG A 121 5.69 21.21 -4.78
N TRP A 122 5.88 19.95 -4.37
CA TRP A 122 4.80 19.12 -3.84
C TRP A 122 4.21 19.66 -2.55
N ARG A 123 5.07 20.11 -1.65
CA ARG A 123 4.69 20.78 -0.42
C ARG A 123 3.84 22.03 -0.68
N ALA A 124 4.22 22.86 -1.63
CA ALA A 124 3.42 24.02 -2.04
C ALA A 124 2.07 23.59 -2.64
N HIS A 125 2.05 22.54 -3.45
CA HIS A 125 0.84 21.98 -4.06
C HIS A 125 -0.17 21.48 -3.01
N PHE A 126 0.29 20.75 -1.99
CA PHE A 126 -0.56 20.23 -0.91
C PHE A 126 -0.82 21.25 0.21
N GLY A 127 -0.22 22.44 0.16
CA GLY A 127 -0.34 23.46 1.19
C GLY A 127 0.24 23.02 2.55
N ILE A 128 1.29 22.18 2.54
CA ILE A 128 1.92 21.67 3.76
C ILE A 128 2.78 22.78 4.39
N PRO A 129 2.55 23.18 5.66
CA PRO A 129 3.37 24.20 6.34
C PRO A 129 4.77 23.66 6.71
N HIS A 130 5.77 24.53 6.90
CA HIS A 130 7.18 24.08 7.18
C HIS A 130 7.31 23.50 8.58
N THR A 131 6.40 23.88 9.48
CA THR A 131 6.36 23.45 10.87
C THR A 131 5.88 22.02 11.07
N THR A 132 5.19 21.43 10.09
CA THR A 132 4.68 20.05 10.14
C THR A 132 5.54 19.07 9.35
N GLU A 133 6.67 19.55 8.83
CA GLU A 133 7.63 18.75 8.09
C GLU A 133 8.53 17.99 9.06
N ARG A 134 8.68 16.69 8.82
CA ARG A 134 9.60 15.85 9.57
C ARG A 134 10.52 15.13 8.60
N LEU A 135 11.82 15.39 8.77
CA LEU A 135 12.88 14.73 8.04
C LEU A 135 13.09 13.34 8.66
N LEU A 136 13.07 12.31 7.82
CA LEU A 136 13.41 10.93 8.16
C LEU A 136 14.69 10.54 7.38
N PRO A 137 15.45 9.53 7.82
CA PRO A 137 16.73 9.17 7.21
C PRO A 137 16.71 8.88 5.69
N HIS A 138 15.54 8.54 5.13
CA HIS A 138 15.37 8.19 3.71
C HIS A 138 14.04 8.72 3.14
N ALA A 139 13.39 9.66 3.83
CA ALA A 139 12.11 10.19 3.44
C ALA A 139 11.86 11.56 4.08
N VAL A 140 10.98 12.34 3.48
CA VAL A 140 10.41 13.53 4.12
C VAL A 140 8.91 13.34 4.25
N THR A 141 8.38 13.56 5.44
CA THR A 141 6.95 13.54 5.66
C THR A 141 6.45 14.96 5.93
N GLY A 142 5.32 15.29 5.35
CA GLY A 142 4.61 16.53 5.57
C GLY A 142 3.14 16.25 5.86
N GLU A 143 2.59 16.94 6.84
CA GLU A 143 1.17 16.83 7.15
C GLU A 143 0.42 18.11 6.82
N CYS A 144 -0.74 17.96 6.19
CA CYS A 144 -1.70 19.03 6.01
C CYS A 144 -3.13 18.56 6.34
N ARG A 145 -4.06 19.52 6.39
CA ARG A 145 -5.49 19.24 6.46
C ARG A 145 -6.14 19.72 5.19
N TYR A 146 -6.84 18.81 4.51
CA TYR A 146 -7.58 19.10 3.29
C TYR A 146 -9.04 18.73 3.50
N GLU A 147 -9.95 19.69 3.29
CA GLU A 147 -11.39 19.53 3.54
C GLU A 147 -11.72 18.92 4.93
N GLY A 148 -10.94 19.28 5.95
CA GLY A 148 -11.08 18.76 7.32
C GLY A 148 -10.44 17.39 7.56
N VAL A 149 -10.02 16.67 6.53
CA VAL A 149 -9.34 15.37 6.61
C VAL A 149 -7.84 15.58 6.80
N ARG A 150 -7.21 14.79 7.66
CA ARG A 150 -5.75 14.81 7.82
C ARG A 150 -5.11 14.07 6.65
N VAL A 151 -4.23 14.76 5.93
CA VAL A 151 -3.46 14.22 4.81
C VAL A 151 -1.99 14.17 5.22
N SER A 152 -1.42 12.97 5.20
CA SER A 152 0.01 12.75 5.43
C SER A 152 0.67 12.40 4.11
N VAL A 153 1.57 13.27 3.64
CA VAL A 153 2.32 13.08 2.41
C VAL A 153 3.72 12.62 2.76
N LEU A 154 4.11 11.50 2.19
CA LEU A 154 5.40 10.87 2.40
C LEU A 154 6.15 10.84 1.09
N ALA A 155 7.19 11.65 1.00
CA ALA A 155 8.11 11.70 -0.12
C ALA A 155 9.30 10.80 0.19
N TYR A 156 9.49 9.75 -0.60
CA TYR A 156 10.70 8.94 -0.56
C TYR A 156 11.66 9.42 -1.64
N GLU A 157 12.94 9.53 -1.26
CA GLU A 157 14.00 9.63 -2.25
C GLU A 157 14.04 8.30 -3.02
N PRO A 158 14.17 8.31 -4.36
CA PRO A 158 14.23 7.06 -5.10
C PRO A 158 15.33 6.19 -4.50
N ARG A 159 14.95 4.98 -4.07
CA ARG A 159 15.82 3.85 -4.35
C ARG A 159 16.07 3.93 -5.85
N ARG A 160 17.32 4.19 -6.23
CA ARG A 160 17.77 4.13 -7.63
C ARG A 160 17.11 2.90 -8.27
N THR A 161 16.22 3.14 -9.22
CA THR A 161 15.79 2.10 -10.14
C THR A 161 17.05 1.53 -10.78
N PRO A 162 17.23 0.19 -10.89
CA PRO A 162 18.41 -0.40 -11.52
C PRO A 162 18.62 0.04 -12.98
N HIS A 163 17.65 0.73 -13.57
CA HIS A 163 17.67 1.15 -14.96
C HIS A 163 18.35 2.51 -15.20
N ASP A 164 18.49 3.37 -14.19
CA ASP A 164 19.08 4.72 -14.36
C ASP A 164 20.50 4.88 -13.77
N ALA A 165 21.11 3.80 -13.28
CA ALA A 165 22.47 3.84 -12.73
C ALA A 165 23.54 3.59 -13.83
N GLN A 166 23.68 4.50 -14.79
CA GLN A 166 24.84 4.55 -15.68
C GLN A 166 26.09 5.20 -15.04
N GLY A 167 26.06 5.46 -13.73
CA GLY A 167 27.26 5.71 -12.94
C GLY A 167 27.73 4.42 -12.29
N THR A 168 28.96 3.98 -12.60
CA THR A 168 29.61 2.81 -11.99
C THR A 168 29.44 2.86 -10.47
N PRO A 169 28.65 1.97 -9.85
CA PRO A 169 28.48 1.97 -8.41
C PRO A 169 29.82 1.65 -7.73
N PRO A 170 30.09 2.22 -6.53
CA PRO A 170 31.28 1.86 -5.78
C PRO A 170 31.26 0.36 -5.48
N ALA A 171 32.35 -0.34 -5.80
CA ALA A 171 32.46 -1.79 -5.65
C ALA A 171 32.04 -2.24 -4.24
N ARG A 172 31.24 -3.29 -4.16
CA ARG A 172 30.76 -3.89 -2.90
C ARG A 172 31.14 -5.37 -2.86
N PRO A 173 32.39 -5.68 -2.53
CA PRO A 173 32.85 -7.05 -2.49
C PRO A 173 32.23 -7.81 -1.31
N PHE A 174 31.75 -9.03 -1.58
CA PHE A 174 31.32 -10.00 -0.58
C PHE A 174 31.94 -11.35 -0.91
N GLU A 175 32.51 -12.02 0.09
CA GLU A 175 33.16 -13.32 -0.11
C GLU A 175 32.24 -14.44 0.41
N PHE A 176 31.97 -15.41 -0.46
CA PHE A 176 31.19 -16.60 -0.13
C PHE A 176 31.82 -17.81 -0.82
N GLU A 177 32.09 -18.87 -0.03
CA GLU A 177 32.75 -20.11 -0.49
C GLU A 177 34.05 -19.87 -1.28
N GLY A 178 34.90 -18.94 -0.81
CA GLY A 178 36.17 -18.60 -1.44
C GLY A 178 36.05 -17.83 -2.76
N ARG A 179 34.84 -17.38 -3.13
CA ARG A 179 34.57 -16.55 -4.31
C ARG A 179 34.16 -15.15 -3.90
N ARG A 180 34.71 -14.16 -4.59
CA ARG A 180 34.41 -12.74 -4.36
C ARG A 180 33.35 -12.27 -5.34
N TYR A 181 32.18 -11.92 -4.82
CA TYR A 181 31.06 -11.36 -5.57
C TYR A 181 31.07 -9.84 -5.41
N ASP A 182 30.95 -9.11 -6.52
CA ASP A 182 30.72 -7.66 -6.46
C ASP A 182 29.23 -7.36 -6.49
N LEU A 183 28.65 -7.10 -5.31
CA LEU A 183 27.22 -6.81 -5.15
C LEU A 183 26.83 -5.44 -5.71
N ALA A 184 27.80 -4.65 -6.18
CA ALA A 184 27.53 -3.40 -6.88
C ALA A 184 27.02 -3.66 -8.32
N VAL A 185 27.28 -4.85 -8.88
CA VAL A 185 26.84 -5.21 -10.24
C VAL A 185 25.80 -6.34 -10.21
N PRO A 186 24.90 -6.41 -11.21
CA PRO A 186 23.99 -7.52 -11.34
C PRO A 186 24.75 -8.83 -11.54
N GLN A 187 24.23 -9.90 -10.94
CA GLN A 187 24.84 -11.22 -10.91
C GLN A 187 24.01 -12.18 -11.76
N ARG A 188 24.62 -12.95 -12.65
CA ARG A 188 23.94 -13.87 -13.56
C ARG A 188 24.13 -15.31 -13.09
N ASP A 189 23.04 -16.06 -13.02
CA ASP A 189 23.08 -17.49 -12.69
C ASP A 189 23.34 -18.38 -13.92
N ALA A 190 23.48 -19.69 -13.70
CA ALA A 190 23.71 -20.67 -14.77
C ALA A 190 22.53 -20.78 -15.76
N HIS A 191 21.33 -20.38 -15.36
CA HIS A 191 20.12 -20.37 -16.19
C HIS A 191 19.92 -19.05 -16.93
N GLY A 192 20.81 -18.08 -16.72
CA GLY A 192 20.80 -16.79 -17.37
C GLY A 192 19.93 -15.74 -16.69
N ASN A 193 19.33 -16.01 -15.53
CA ASN A 193 18.60 -15.00 -14.77
C ASN A 193 19.56 -14.00 -14.14
N VAL A 194 19.10 -12.75 -14.04
CA VAL A 194 19.88 -11.66 -13.47
C VAL A 194 19.35 -11.34 -12.08
N TRP A 195 20.25 -11.40 -11.11
CA TRP A 195 20.04 -11.21 -9.69
C TRP A 195 20.64 -9.89 -9.25
N PHE A 196 19.87 -9.12 -8.48
CA PHE A 196 20.23 -7.79 -8.02
C PHE A 196 20.30 -7.77 -6.49
N PHE A 197 21.35 -7.16 -5.95
CA PHE A 197 21.44 -6.91 -4.52
C PHE A 197 20.60 -5.70 -4.13
N GLN A 198 19.59 -5.92 -3.28
CA GLN A 198 18.62 -4.88 -2.90
C GLN A 198 19.06 -4.05 -1.68
N GLY A 199 20.29 -4.23 -1.20
CA GLY A 199 20.80 -3.54 -0.01
C GLY A 199 20.35 -4.15 1.33
N TRP A 200 19.84 -5.38 1.31
CA TRP A 200 19.38 -6.10 2.52
C TRP A 200 20.23 -7.34 2.73
N SER A 201 20.51 -7.66 3.99
CA SER A 201 21.15 -8.91 4.40
C SER A 201 20.27 -9.61 5.43
N THR A 202 20.45 -10.93 5.60
CA THR A 202 19.90 -11.67 6.74
C THR A 202 20.57 -11.23 8.04
N ASP A 203 20.06 -11.68 9.19
CA ASP A 203 20.64 -11.40 10.51
C ASP A 203 22.10 -11.89 10.62
N ASP A 204 22.44 -12.97 9.89
CA ASP A 204 23.81 -13.50 9.77
C ASP A 204 24.70 -12.71 8.79
N GLY A 205 24.20 -11.61 8.23
CA GLY A 205 24.93 -10.77 7.27
C GLY A 205 24.91 -11.28 5.82
N MET A 206 24.18 -12.35 5.52
CA MET A 206 24.13 -12.93 4.16
C MET A 206 23.34 -12.03 3.20
N PRO A 207 23.92 -11.58 2.07
CA PRO A 207 23.24 -10.71 1.11
C PRO A 207 21.96 -11.33 0.54
N LEU A 208 20.88 -10.56 0.47
CA LEU A 208 19.64 -10.94 -0.20
C LEU A 208 19.60 -10.37 -1.61
N LEU A 209 19.37 -11.26 -2.57
CA LEU A 209 19.23 -10.96 -3.99
C LEU A 209 17.78 -11.15 -4.43
N SER A 210 17.36 -10.40 -5.46
CA SER A 210 16.09 -10.59 -6.14
C SER A 210 16.29 -10.60 -7.65
N VAL A 211 15.43 -11.31 -8.38
CA VAL A 211 15.33 -11.17 -9.83
C VAL A 211 14.56 -9.88 -10.17
N ASP A 212 14.88 -9.23 -11.28
CA ASP A 212 14.19 -7.99 -11.68
C ASP A 212 12.66 -8.18 -11.76
N GLY A 213 11.92 -7.20 -11.26
CA GLY A 213 10.45 -7.22 -11.22
C GLY A 213 9.81 -8.21 -10.25
N ARG A 214 10.59 -8.93 -9.41
CA ARG A 214 10.07 -9.93 -8.48
C ARG A 214 10.23 -9.53 -7.01
N PRO A 215 9.18 -9.69 -6.18
CA PRO A 215 9.26 -9.37 -4.76
C PRO A 215 10.02 -10.43 -3.95
N GLU A 216 10.23 -11.64 -4.50
CA GLU A 216 10.91 -12.73 -3.80
C GLU A 216 12.40 -12.42 -3.59
N ARG A 217 12.88 -12.67 -2.37
CA ARG A 217 14.27 -12.45 -1.97
C ARG A 217 14.90 -13.79 -1.63
N CYS A 218 16.06 -14.07 -2.20
CA CYS A 218 16.84 -15.26 -1.92
C CYS A 218 18.23 -14.85 -1.42
N SER A 219 18.75 -15.56 -0.43
CA SER A 219 20.13 -15.33 0.03
C SER A 219 21.11 -15.73 -1.07
N LEU A 220 22.24 -15.01 -1.17
CA LEU A 220 23.34 -15.35 -2.08
C LEU A 220 23.75 -16.83 -1.93
N ALA A 221 23.78 -17.33 -0.70
CA ALA A 221 24.06 -18.72 -0.40
C ALA A 221 23.05 -19.69 -1.05
N ASN A 222 21.74 -19.41 -0.94
CA ASN A 222 20.72 -20.24 -1.56
C ASN A 222 20.80 -20.18 -3.08
N VAL A 223 21.03 -18.99 -3.65
CA VAL A 223 21.16 -18.85 -5.10
C VAL A 223 22.39 -19.63 -5.59
N ALA A 224 23.53 -19.50 -4.92
CA ALA A 224 24.75 -20.24 -5.28
C ALA A 224 24.58 -21.76 -5.14
N ALA A 225 23.89 -22.22 -4.10
CA ALA A 225 23.64 -23.64 -3.85
C ALA A 225 22.71 -24.29 -4.88
N TYR A 226 21.63 -23.59 -5.30
CA TYR A 226 20.61 -24.17 -6.18
C TYR A 226 20.78 -23.80 -7.66
N MET A 227 21.32 -22.62 -7.97
CA MET A 227 21.45 -22.09 -9.34
C MET A 227 22.91 -22.03 -9.82
N GLY A 228 23.83 -22.55 -9.01
CA GLY A 228 25.26 -22.52 -9.26
C GLY A 228 25.89 -21.14 -9.00
N PRO A 229 27.23 -21.05 -9.09
CA PRO A 229 27.94 -19.83 -8.78
C PRO A 229 27.61 -18.71 -9.77
N LEU A 230 27.34 -17.53 -9.22
CA LEU A 230 26.97 -16.37 -10.02
C LEU A 230 28.19 -15.73 -10.71
N SER A 231 27.97 -15.18 -11.90
CA SER A 231 28.96 -14.41 -12.67
C SER A 231 28.49 -12.96 -12.85
N PRO A 232 29.37 -11.95 -12.77
CA PRO A 232 28.97 -10.56 -12.95
C PRO A 232 28.43 -10.33 -14.38
N SER A 233 27.21 -9.80 -14.49
CA SER A 233 26.64 -9.42 -15.79
C SER A 233 27.14 -8.03 -16.18
N ARG A 234 27.95 -7.96 -17.24
CA ARG A 234 28.44 -6.71 -17.85
C ARG A 234 27.60 -6.24 -19.03
N GLU A 235 26.41 -6.80 -19.25
CA GLU A 235 25.70 -6.60 -20.51
C GLU A 235 25.24 -5.14 -20.67
N PRO A 236 25.76 -4.39 -21.67
CA PRO A 236 25.20 -3.10 -22.03
C PRO A 236 23.85 -3.35 -22.68
N VAL A 237 22.79 -2.81 -22.10
CA VAL A 237 21.46 -2.81 -22.72
C VAL A 237 21.59 -2.18 -24.10
N ARG A 238 21.27 -2.96 -25.15
CA ARG A 238 21.14 -2.47 -26.52
C ARG A 238 20.09 -1.36 -26.53
N SER A 239 20.51 -0.15 -26.90
CA SER A 239 19.60 0.95 -27.21
C SER A 239 18.54 0.49 -28.21
N PRO A 240 17.25 0.79 -28.02
CA PRO A 240 16.30 0.70 -29.12
C PRO A 240 16.72 1.70 -30.21
N VAL A 241 16.72 1.21 -31.45
CA VAL A 241 17.06 1.93 -32.68
C VAL A 241 16.23 3.21 -32.77
N PRO A 242 16.82 4.39 -33.09
CA PRO A 242 16.05 5.57 -33.42
C PRO A 242 15.46 5.37 -34.81
N ASP A 243 14.13 5.21 -34.88
CA ASP A 243 13.41 5.24 -36.14
C ASP A 243 13.40 6.69 -36.64
N ALA A 244 14.27 6.97 -37.60
CA ALA A 244 14.42 8.27 -38.21
C ALA A 244 13.45 8.41 -39.38
N ALA A 245 12.62 9.44 -39.27
CA ALA A 245 12.03 10.24 -40.34
C ALA A 245 10.94 9.60 -41.21
N ASP A 246 9.72 10.13 -41.09
CA ASP A 246 9.28 10.98 -42.19
C ASP A 246 8.39 12.14 -41.72
N GLY A 247 8.67 13.32 -42.25
CA GLY A 247 8.20 14.59 -41.72
C GLY A 247 6.89 15.09 -42.31
N ARG A 248 6.26 16.04 -41.60
CA ARG A 248 5.76 17.28 -42.21
C ARG A 248 5.49 18.36 -41.17
N THR A 249 6.05 19.51 -41.48
CA THR A 249 5.96 20.84 -40.89
C THR A 249 4.52 21.34 -40.77
N ARG A 250 4.16 21.95 -39.62
CA ARG A 250 3.39 23.20 -39.63
C ARG A 250 3.61 24.03 -38.35
N THR A 251 4.32 25.14 -38.57
CA THR A 251 4.31 26.46 -37.94
C THR A 251 3.23 26.76 -36.88
N GLY A 252 3.65 27.32 -35.74
CA GLY A 252 2.81 27.88 -34.65
C GLY A 252 2.05 29.17 -35.02
N PRO A 253 1.47 29.94 -34.04
CA PRO A 253 2.25 30.49 -32.92
C PRO A 253 1.53 30.66 -31.54
N ALA A 254 2.36 30.97 -30.54
CA ALA A 254 2.21 31.90 -29.41
C ALA A 254 1.21 31.66 -28.24
N VAL A 255 1.81 31.32 -27.09
CA VAL A 255 1.72 31.96 -25.76
C VAL A 255 0.33 32.30 -25.18
N ARG A 256 0.00 31.68 -24.03
CA ARG A 256 -0.70 32.32 -22.89
C ARG A 256 -0.56 31.50 -21.58
N GLY A 257 0.24 32.03 -20.66
CA GLY A 257 0.04 32.11 -19.19
C GLY A 257 -0.08 30.84 -18.32
N PRO A 258 0.52 30.83 -17.11
CA PRO A 258 0.21 29.83 -16.09
C PRO A 258 -1.21 30.07 -15.54
N VAL A 259 -2.06 29.04 -15.59
CA VAL A 259 -3.41 29.08 -15.01
C VAL A 259 -3.34 28.64 -13.55
N THR A 260 -3.44 29.62 -12.67
CA THR A 260 -3.68 29.47 -11.23
C THR A 260 -5.06 28.84 -11.01
N VAL A 261 -5.13 27.67 -10.38
CA VAL A 261 -6.42 27.10 -9.92
C VAL A 261 -6.75 27.70 -8.56
N PRO A 262 -7.96 28.27 -8.36
CA PRO A 262 -8.30 29.00 -7.16
C PRO A 262 -8.51 28.06 -5.96
N MET A 263 -7.62 28.14 -4.97
CA MET A 263 -7.91 27.71 -3.60
C MET A 263 -8.95 28.66 -3.01
N THR A 264 -10.22 28.28 -3.02
CA THR A 264 -11.27 29.01 -2.28
C THR A 264 -11.04 28.89 -0.79
N ARG A 265 -10.42 29.94 -0.24
CA ARG A 265 -10.38 30.27 1.18
C ARG A 265 -11.79 30.70 1.62
N ARG A 266 -12.56 29.81 2.25
CA ARG A 266 -13.61 30.25 3.19
C ARG A 266 -12.96 30.23 4.58
N GLY A 267 -12.81 31.35 5.29
CA GLY A 267 -13.75 32.46 5.38
C GLY A 267 -14.54 32.27 6.67
N ARG A 268 -13.90 32.62 7.78
CA ARG A 268 -14.40 32.64 9.15
C ARG A 268 -15.46 33.75 9.26
N ALA A 269 -16.64 33.45 9.81
CA ALA A 269 -17.58 34.42 10.38
C ALA A 269 -18.04 33.82 11.71
N ARG A 270 -17.53 34.38 12.81
CA ARG A 270 -18.23 35.21 13.80
C ARG A 270 -18.99 34.36 14.82
#